data_AF-A0A7V4Y0U6-F1
#
_entry.id   AF-A0A7V4Y0U6-F1
#
_cell.length_a   1.000
_cell.length_b   1.000
_cell.length_c   1.000
_cell.angle_alpha   90.00
_cell.angle_beta   90.00
_cell.angle_gamma   90.00
#
_symmetry.space_group_name_H-M   'P 1'
#
loop_
_entity.id
_entity.type
_entity.pdbx_description
1 polymer ?
#
loop_
_entity_poly.entity_id
_entity_poly.type
_entity_poly.pdbx_seq_one_letter_code
_entity_poly.pdbx_strand_id
1 'polypeptide(L)'
;MNAFPVPFKFVTVALLSFLVVLLGVMNLRDRLFWVDPADGVYWSESDEGLKAESVDPSGPGPQAGINPADRLISFNGNSITSLGQYFDLLYESGIGSRVTYIVMGEKGERTVSFNLASKPFFTHRDGLRSLLAFLHLGL
;
A
#
# COMPACT_ATOMS: atom_id res chain seq x y z
N MET A 1 -41.20 38.35 15.91
CA MET A 1 -41.74 38.02 14.59
C MET A 1 -40.66 37.23 13.85
N ASN A 2 -40.78 35.91 13.77
CA ASN A 2 -39.84 35.10 12.97
C ASN A 2 -40.39 35.05 11.55
N ALA A 3 -39.76 35.75 10.62
CA ALA A 3 -40.37 36.11 9.34
C ALA A 3 -40.63 34.94 8.39
N PHE A 4 -40.02 33.75 8.56
CA PHE A 4 -40.31 32.58 7.74
C PHE A 4 -40.02 31.29 8.53
N PRO A 5 -41.03 30.49 8.94
CA PRO A 5 -40.77 29.20 9.56
C PRO A 5 -40.23 28.25 8.49
N VAL A 6 -38.95 27.88 8.58
CA VAL A 6 -38.34 26.89 7.66
C VAL A 6 -39.03 25.55 7.88
N PRO A 7 -39.70 24.97 6.86
CA PRO A 7 -40.33 23.67 7.02
C PRO A 7 -39.31 22.57 7.35
N PHE A 8 -39.64 21.68 8.29
CA PHE A 8 -38.75 20.62 8.78
C PHE A 8 -38.06 19.83 7.66
N LYS A 9 -38.79 19.52 6.58
CA LYS A 9 -38.25 18.84 5.39
C LYS A 9 -37.00 19.48 4.79
N PHE A 10 -36.88 20.81 4.79
CA PHE A 10 -35.70 21.49 4.24
C PHE A 10 -34.50 21.36 5.17
N VAL A 11 -34.73 21.41 6.50
CA VAL A 11 -33.70 21.15 7.49
C VAL A 11 -33.21 19.70 7.37
N THR A 12 -34.12 18.74 7.20
CA THR A 12 -33.77 17.33 6.99
C THR A 12 -32.94 17.14 5.71
N VAL A 13 -33.36 17.70 4.58
CA VAL A 13 -32.62 17.61 3.31
C VAL A 13 -31.23 18.26 3.44
N ALA A 14 -31.13 19.42 4.08
CA ALA A 14 -29.84 20.09 4.28
C ALA A 14 -28.88 19.23 5.12
N LEU A 15 -29.37 18.63 6.22
CA LEU A 15 -28.57 17.75 7.07
C LEU A 15 -28.13 16.48 6.34
N LEU A 16 -29.02 15.85 5.57
CA LEU A 16 -28.69 14.65 4.79
C LEU A 16 -27.68 14.95 3.69
N SER A 17 -27.85 16.05 2.94
CA SER A 17 -26.88 16.49 1.93
C SER A 17 -25.51 16.75 2.54
N PHE A 18 -25.46 17.42 3.70
CA PHE A 18 -24.21 17.66 4.42
C PHE A 18 -23.54 16.35 4.86
N LEU A 19 -24.32 15.38 5.37
CA LEU A 19 -23.80 14.05 5.73
C LEU A 19 -23.21 13.32 4.52
N VAL A 20 -23.88 13.34 3.36
CA VAL A 20 -23.37 12.70 2.13
C VAL A 20 -22.07 13.36 1.66
N VAL A 21 -21.99 14.69 1.69
CA VAL A 21 -20.75 15.42 1.34
C VAL A 21 -19.63 15.06 2.31
N LEU A 22 -19.90 14.98 3.61
CA LEU A 22 -18.91 14.56 4.61
C LEU A 22 -18.39 13.15 4.34
N LEU A 23 -19.29 12.19 4.10
CA LEU A 23 -18.91 10.81 3.77
C LEU A 23 -18.09 10.76 2.46
N GLY A 24 -18.48 11.54 1.45
CA GLY A 24 -17.75 11.66 0.20
C GLY A 24 -16.35 12.25 0.38
N VAL A 25 -16.20 13.29 1.20
CA VAL A 25 -14.90 13.90 1.53
C VAL A 25 -14.02 12.95 2.32
N MET A 26 -14.57 12.21 3.29
CA MET A 26 -13.83 11.18 4.04
C MET A 26 -13.33 10.09 3.10
N ASN A 27 -14.21 9.55 2.26
CA ASN A 27 -13.84 8.53 1.27
C ASN A 27 -12.77 9.04 0.28
N LEU A 28 -12.89 10.28 -0.19
CA LEU A 28 -11.92 10.89 -1.07
C LEU A 28 -10.58 11.13 -0.37
N ARG A 29 -10.58 11.58 0.88
CA ARG A 29 -9.37 11.75 1.69
C ARG A 29 -8.63 10.43 1.84
N ASP A 30 -9.33 9.37 2.22
CA ASP A 30 -8.73 8.04 2.40
C ASP A 30 -8.11 7.56 1.09
N ARG A 31 -8.79 7.78 -0.05
CA ARG A 31 -8.28 7.41 -1.37
C ARG A 31 -7.11 8.28 -1.85
N LEU A 32 -7.07 9.55 -1.45
CA LEU A 32 -6.00 10.49 -1.82
C LEU A 32 -4.70 10.25 -1.04
N PHE A 33 -4.80 9.75 0.19
CA PHE A 33 -3.64 9.50 1.05
C PHE A 33 -3.32 8.01 1.21
N TRP A 34 -4.02 7.12 0.50
CA TRP A 34 -3.67 5.71 0.45
C TRP A 34 -2.35 5.54 -0.31
N VAL A 35 -1.35 5.02 0.40
CA VAL A 35 -0.03 4.73 -0.16
C VAL A 35 0.35 3.34 0.32
N ASP A 36 0.84 2.51 -0.59
CA ASP A 36 1.15 1.13 -0.26
C ASP A 36 2.56 1.03 0.34
N PRO A 37 2.74 0.33 1.47
CA PRO A 37 4.05 0.02 1.98
C PRO A 37 4.80 -0.89 1.00
N ALA A 38 6.09 -0.63 0.83
CA ALA A 38 6.95 -1.41 -0.05
C ALA A 38 8.35 -1.56 0.54
N ASP A 39 8.93 -2.74 0.34
CA ASP A 39 10.32 -3.05 0.66
C ASP A 39 11.25 -2.95 -0.56
N GLY A 40 10.69 -2.80 -1.77
CA GLY A 40 11.46 -2.74 -3.02
C GLY A 40 11.95 -4.10 -3.51
N VAL A 41 11.36 -5.21 -3.04
CA VAL A 41 11.70 -6.56 -3.47
C VAL A 41 10.49 -7.21 -4.13
N TYR A 42 10.70 -7.81 -5.30
CA TYR A 42 9.67 -8.57 -6.00
C TYR A 42 9.78 -10.02 -5.56
N TRP A 43 8.95 -10.40 -4.59
CA TRP A 43 8.85 -11.76 -4.08
C TRP A 43 7.97 -12.63 -4.99
N SER A 44 8.41 -13.85 -5.25
CA SER A 44 7.62 -14.90 -5.89
C SER A 44 7.59 -16.15 -5.02
N GLU A 45 6.49 -16.90 -5.09
CA GLU A 45 6.37 -18.17 -4.39
C GLU A 45 7.21 -19.25 -5.09
N SER A 46 7.86 -20.08 -4.29
CA SER A 46 8.63 -21.25 -4.70
C SER A 46 8.40 -22.39 -3.72
N ASP A 47 8.84 -23.60 -4.06
CA ASP A 47 8.73 -24.78 -3.18
C ASP A 47 9.41 -24.59 -1.81
N GLU A 48 10.36 -23.66 -1.73
CA GLU A 48 11.14 -23.35 -0.52
C GLU A 48 10.71 -22.01 0.13
N GLY A 49 9.51 -21.51 -0.20
CA GLY A 49 8.95 -20.27 0.32
C GLY A 49 9.12 -19.09 -0.64
N LEU A 50 9.18 -17.87 -0.10
CA LEU A 50 9.28 -16.66 -0.91
C LEU A 50 10.71 -16.41 -1.38
N LYS A 51 10.89 -16.28 -2.70
CA LYS A 51 12.17 -15.97 -3.34
C LYS A 51 12.14 -14.58 -3.95
N ALA A 52 13.20 -13.81 -3.77
CA ALA A 52 13.40 -12.53 -4.43
C ALA A 52 13.69 -12.78 -5.91
N GLU A 53 12.71 -12.56 -6.78
CA GLU A 53 12.90 -12.68 -8.22
C GLU A 53 13.72 -11.51 -8.76
N SER A 54 13.39 -10.31 -8.31
CA SER A 54 14.12 -9.10 -8.64
C SER A 54 14.04 -8.08 -7.51
N VAL A 55 14.88 -7.06 -7.59
CA VAL A 55 14.97 -5.99 -6.60
C VAL A 55 14.98 -4.63 -7.29
N ASP A 56 14.35 -3.64 -6.68
CA ASP A 56 14.52 -2.23 -7.03
C ASP A 56 15.73 -1.67 -6.27
N PRO A 57 16.85 -1.33 -6.94
CA PRO A 57 18.06 -0.84 -6.27
C PRO A 57 17.85 0.45 -5.45
N SER A 58 16.79 1.21 -5.75
CA SER A 58 16.43 2.41 -5.00
C SER A 58 15.59 2.12 -3.75
N GLY A 59 15.08 0.89 -3.62
CA GLY A 59 14.23 0.44 -2.52
C GLY A 59 15.00 0.12 -1.22
N PRO A 60 14.30 0.11 -0.08
CA PRO A 60 14.92 -0.03 1.23
C PRO A 60 15.48 -1.43 1.52
N GLY A 61 14.83 -2.51 1.05
CA GLY A 61 15.29 -3.88 1.23
C GLY A 61 16.63 -4.14 0.55
N PRO A 62 16.79 -3.76 -0.74
CA PRO A 62 18.06 -3.89 -1.45
C PRO A 62 19.17 -3.01 -0.88
N GLN A 63 18.85 -1.79 -0.44
CA GLN A 63 19.80 -0.93 0.30
C GLN A 63 20.25 -1.56 1.63
N ALA A 64 19.39 -2.37 2.25
CA ALA A 64 19.73 -3.14 3.44
C ALA A 64 20.44 -4.47 3.12
N GLY A 65 20.65 -4.77 1.85
CA GLY A 65 21.48 -5.87 1.36
C GLY A 65 20.72 -7.09 0.88
N ILE A 66 19.39 -7.02 0.71
CA ILE A 66 18.61 -8.08 0.04
C ILE A 66 18.98 -8.11 -1.45
N ASN A 67 19.27 -9.29 -1.96
CA ASN A 67 19.68 -9.50 -3.35
C ASN A 67 18.66 -10.39 -4.10
N PRO A 68 18.66 -10.36 -5.44
CA PRO A 68 17.98 -11.40 -6.22
C PRO A 68 18.41 -12.80 -5.77
N ALA A 69 17.48 -13.74 -5.85
CA ALA A 69 17.57 -15.12 -5.40
C ALA A 69 17.65 -15.35 -3.88
N ASP A 70 17.71 -14.30 -3.04
CA ASP A 70 17.50 -14.46 -1.60
C ASP A 70 16.11 -15.04 -1.32
N ARG A 71 15.98 -15.84 -0.27
CA ARG A 71 14.69 -16.33 0.22
C ARG A 71 14.29 -15.65 1.52
N LEU A 72 13.04 -15.22 1.63
CA LEU A 72 12.49 -14.69 2.87
C LEU A 72 12.06 -15.84 3.78
N ILE A 73 12.68 -15.92 4.96
CA ILE A 73 12.42 -16.96 5.95
C ILE A 73 11.45 -16.44 7.03
N SER A 74 11.65 -15.18 7.45
CA SER A 74 10.76 -14.54 8.42
C SER A 74 10.64 -13.04 8.23
N PHE A 75 9.51 -12.51 8.69
CA PHE A 75 9.17 -11.10 8.75
C PHE A 75 8.81 -10.76 10.20
N ASN A 76 9.56 -9.86 10.84
CA ASN A 76 9.40 -9.45 12.24
C ASN A 76 9.30 -10.64 13.22
N GLY A 77 10.05 -11.72 12.96
CA GLY A 77 10.04 -12.94 13.76
C GLY A 77 8.92 -13.94 13.42
N ASN A 78 7.99 -13.58 12.53
CA ASN A 78 6.98 -14.51 12.01
C ASN A 78 7.54 -15.25 10.79
N SER A 79 7.49 -16.57 10.80
CA SER A 79 7.88 -17.37 9.62
C SER A 79 6.91 -17.11 8.47
N ILE A 80 7.44 -16.94 7.26
CA ILE A 80 6.66 -16.62 6.07
C ILE A 80 6.85 -17.72 5.02
N THR A 81 5.75 -18.18 4.45
CA THR A 81 5.74 -19.23 3.43
C THR A 81 4.96 -18.88 2.18
N SER A 82 4.16 -17.81 2.21
CA SER A 82 3.29 -17.40 1.09
C SER A 82 3.26 -15.88 0.93
N LEU A 83 2.91 -15.44 -0.27
CA LEU A 83 2.76 -14.01 -0.60
C LEU A 83 1.63 -13.37 0.19
N GLY A 84 0.56 -14.12 0.47
CA GLY A 84 -0.55 -13.64 1.30
C GLY A 84 -0.08 -13.21 2.69
N GLN A 85 0.62 -14.09 3.41
CA GLN A 85 1.16 -13.77 4.74
C GLN A 85 2.14 -12.60 4.70
N TYR A 86 2.97 -12.53 3.65
CA TYR A 86 3.89 -11.42 3.46
C TYR A 86 3.14 -10.09 3.31
N PHE A 87 2.13 -10.01 2.45
CA PHE A 87 1.35 -8.79 2.27
C PHE A 87 0.58 -8.41 3.53
N ASP A 88 -0.02 -9.38 4.22
CA ASP A 88 -0.73 -9.12 5.48
C ASP A 88 0.20 -8.42 6.49
N LEU A 89 1.38 -8.97 6.74
CA LEU A 89 2.36 -8.37 7.67
C LEU A 89 2.94 -7.04 7.16
N LEU A 90 3.13 -6.89 5.86
CA LEU A 90 3.63 -5.67 5.24
C LEU A 90 2.62 -4.51 5.45
N TYR A 91 1.34 -4.76 5.20
CA TYR A 91 0.27 -3.78 5.40
C TYR A 91 -0.02 -3.52 6.88
N GLU A 92 0.04 -4.55 7.73
CA GLU A 92 -0.08 -4.38 9.19
C GLU A 92 1.04 -3.51 9.77
N SER A 93 2.27 -3.66 9.26
CA SER A 93 3.41 -2.85 9.71
C SER A 93 3.27 -1.38 9.27
N GLY A 94 2.77 -1.15 8.05
CA GLY A 94 2.51 0.17 7.50
C GLY A 94 3.78 0.93 7.08
N ILE A 95 3.60 2.05 6.37
CA ILE A 95 4.70 2.84 5.81
C ILE A 95 5.57 3.45 6.91
N GLY A 96 6.89 3.49 6.67
CA GLY A 96 7.86 4.11 7.57
C GLY A 96 8.17 3.28 8.81
N SER A 97 7.43 2.20 9.05
CA SER A 97 7.72 1.24 10.10
C SER A 97 9.05 0.55 9.87
N ARG A 98 9.77 0.27 10.96
CA ARG A 98 10.98 -0.53 10.92
C ARG A 98 10.60 -2.00 10.92
N VAL A 99 11.06 -2.73 9.91
CA VAL A 99 10.88 -4.18 9.79
C VAL A 99 12.21 -4.89 9.86
N THR A 100 12.18 -6.14 10.31
CA THR A 100 13.32 -7.04 10.42
C THR A 100 13.02 -8.32 9.68
N TYR A 101 13.77 -8.61 8.63
CA TYR A 101 13.65 -9.83 7.85
C TYR A 101 14.78 -10.78 8.22
N ILE A 102 14.49 -12.08 8.21
CA ILE A 102 15.52 -13.11 8.10
C ILE A 102 15.48 -13.61 6.66
N VAL A 103 16.60 -13.48 5.95
CA VAL A 103 16.75 -13.96 4.58
C VAL A 103 17.84 -15.01 4.48
N MET A 104 17.61 -16.00 3.62
CA MET A 104 18.58 -17.00 3.21
C MET A 104 19.17 -16.60 1.87
N GLY A 105 20.42 -16.13 1.87
CA GLY A 105 21.18 -15.85 0.65
C GLY A 105 22.27 -16.89 0.41
N GLU A 106 23.10 -16.68 -0.61
CA GLU A 106 24.18 -17.62 -0.98
C GLU A 106 25.19 -17.87 0.14
N LYS A 107 25.45 -16.86 0.99
CA LYS A 107 26.41 -16.93 2.09
C LYS A 107 25.82 -17.49 3.40
N GLY A 108 24.55 -17.86 3.39
CA GLY A 108 23.82 -18.31 4.57
C GLY A 108 22.78 -17.31 5.06
N GLU A 109 22.30 -17.56 6.28
CA GLU A 109 21.18 -16.85 6.87
C GLU A 109 21.66 -15.51 7.42
N ARG A 110 20.88 -14.46 7.20
CA ARG A 110 21.18 -13.12 7.68
C ARG A 110 19.93 -12.35 8.05
N THR A 111 20.07 -11.56 9.11
CA THR A 111 19.03 -10.64 9.57
C THR A 111 19.25 -9.28 8.94
N VAL A 112 18.21 -8.72 8.33
CA VAL A 112 18.24 -7.45 7.62
C VAL A 112 17.14 -6.56 8.19
N SER A 113 17.46 -5.33 8.59
CA SER A 113 16.47 -4.39 9.15
C SER A 113 16.46 -3.07 8.41
N PHE A 114 15.28 -2.58 8.04
CA PHE A 114 15.10 -1.33 7.29
C PHE A 114 13.72 -0.74 7.55
N ASN A 115 13.49 0.48 7.07
CA ASN A 115 12.18 1.13 7.17
C ASN A 115 11.42 0.93 5.85
N LEU A 116 10.14 0.58 5.92
CA LEU A 116 9.29 0.44 4.74
C LEU A 116 9.11 1.78 4.03
N ALA A 117 9.26 1.77 2.72
CA ALA A 117 9.04 2.94 1.87
C ALA A 117 7.57 2.99 1.41
N SER A 118 7.16 4.13 0.89
CA SER A 118 5.94 4.25 0.11
C SER A 118 6.20 3.91 -1.35
N LYS A 119 5.37 3.06 -1.95
CA LYS A 119 5.27 2.96 -3.40
C LYS A 119 4.10 3.82 -3.87
N PRO A 120 4.33 4.95 -4.56
CA PRO A 120 3.22 5.71 -5.13
C PRO A 120 2.60 4.89 -6.27
N PHE A 121 1.38 4.40 -6.08
CA PHE A 121 0.65 3.62 -7.09
C PHE A 121 0.25 4.47 -8.32
N PHE A 122 0.10 5.78 -8.11
CA PHE A 122 -0.22 6.76 -9.15
C PHE A 122 0.62 8.02 -8.94
N THR A 123 1.46 8.35 -9.92
CA THR A 123 1.98 9.72 -10.02
C THR A 123 0.87 10.59 -10.61
N HIS A 124 0.75 11.88 -10.25
CA HIS A 124 -0.27 12.79 -10.82
C HIS A 124 -0.28 12.83 -12.36
N ARG A 125 0.83 12.44 -13.01
CA ARG A 125 0.96 12.31 -14.47
C ARG A 125 0.25 11.08 -15.06
N ASP A 126 -0.04 10.07 -14.24
CA ASP A 126 -0.63 8.80 -14.68
C ASP A 126 -2.15 8.85 -14.69
N GLY A 127 -2.76 9.73 -13.88
CA GLY A 127 -4.22 9.92 -13.87
C GLY A 127 -4.77 10.40 -15.21
N LEU A 128 -4.12 11.38 -15.83
CA LEU A 128 -4.54 11.89 -17.15
C LEU A 128 -4.33 10.84 -18.26
N ARG A 129 -3.22 10.09 -18.21
CA ARG A 129 -2.93 9.04 -19.19
C ARG A 129 -3.88 7.85 -19.06
N SER A 130 -4.24 7.48 -17.85
CA SER A 130 -5.22 6.42 -17.60
C SER A 130 -6.60 6.84 -18.10
N LEU A 131 -7.05 8.07 -17.81
CA LEU A 131 -8.29 8.64 -18.36
C LEU A 131 -8.29 8.64 -19.89
N LEU A 132 -7.19 9.06 -20.52
CA LEU A 132 -7.04 9.05 -21.97
C LEU A 132 -7.06 7.62 -22.54
N ALA A 133 -6.43 6.66 -21.87
CA ALA A 133 -6.43 5.26 -22.28
C ALA A 133 -7.84 4.64 -22.19
N PHE A 134 -8.57 4.90 -21.10
CA PHE A 134 -9.97 4.48 -20.96
C PHE A 134 -10.86 5.08 -22.06
N LEU A 135 -10.72 6.38 -22.32
CA LEU A 135 -11.49 7.08 -23.35
C LEU A 135 -11.11 6.64 -24.77
N HIS A 136 -9.86 6.21 -24.99
CA HIS A 136 -9.39 5.68 -26.27
C HIS A 136 -9.82 4.23 -26.51
N LEU A 137 -9.92 3.40 -25.47
CA LEU A 137 -10.38 2.00 -25.59
C LEU A 137 -11.90 1.85 -25.75
N GLY A 138 -12.68 2.92 -25.59
CA GLY A 138 -14.11 2.91 -25.91
C GLY A 138 -14.97 2.01 -25.01
N LEU A 139 -14.72 2.03 -23.69
CA LEU A 139 -15.61 1.48 -22.66
C LEU A 139 -16.36 2.61 -21.95
#